data_AF-A0AAU9JSN5-F1
#
_entry.id   AF-A0AAU9JSN5-F1
#
_cell.length_a   1.000
_cell.length_b   1.000
_cell.length_c   1.000
_cell.angle_alpha   90.00
_cell.angle_beta   90.00
_cell.angle_gamma   90.00
#
_symmetry.space_group_name_H-M   'P 1'
#
loop_
_entity.id
_entity.type
_entity.pdbx_description
1 polymer ?
#
loop_
_entity_poly.entity_id
_entity_poly.type
_entity_poly.pdbx_seq_one_letter_code
_entity_poly.pdbx_strand_id
1 'polypeptide(L)'
;MFSLRHQTKRAFGKAYEQWNFNILNPITKGYNNNGFVDVSKFETSVQDTDYQRPPQLCHGLNKIVRTEGIYQIDEIIKLNNGDQFIKNLPEIAPKVLERLPTYSPPSKDKILLKKAQDIGLKYIAGSSNVTEALSHIFWVLTNFKSPNFIGLGKSFSDKNMNYMSAYKKPISIMLRKLSDNQYAIDSDKGPLPASNWILTIGGVIMETMFTTEKNLFTKVFDPKATLSEEDKNALKDVSRSYRFRQFGNILIRSQIDTESIDEQGNPFVFEIKTRASAPIRYDVENYNLYTDYLINSRSGYVNSYEREYFDLLRSIILKYLFQIKLGRMDGALIAYHNTKEIFGFEYISVSELEKRVFGNSGKADEVMKICLYILQDILDDAVKLYPDDKMIKIGLYAHNFSGELVTTVERMTHYEEWQEKRTIPEGIEDIYDYYNIYHPNVFALQFKRKLFPYLNGILQKEPIFFEEGDEFAFKQYKYADGVMENEKYLYFLQCSYKDDGVPLDKNFWGVWKKFNDFHYYRRPLHKDTREID
;
A
#
# COMPACT_ATOMS: atom_id res chain seq x y z
N MET A 1 -31.65 -0.47 30.57
CA MET A 1 -30.27 0.10 30.50
C MET A 1 -29.32 -0.34 31.63
N PHE A 2 -29.77 -0.86 32.78
CA PHE A 2 -28.86 -1.32 33.85
C PHE A 2 -28.48 -2.82 33.81
N SER A 3 -29.18 -3.68 33.04
CA SER A 3 -28.88 -5.12 33.01
C SER A 3 -27.80 -5.54 32.00
N LEU A 4 -27.59 -4.77 30.92
CA LEU A 4 -26.52 -4.99 29.94
C LEU A 4 -25.12 -4.71 30.50
N ARG A 5 -24.99 -3.85 31.52
CA ARG A 5 -23.72 -3.59 32.24
C ARG A 5 -23.29 -4.73 33.17
N HIS A 6 -24.21 -5.61 33.58
CA HIS A 6 -23.91 -6.72 34.49
C HIS A 6 -23.63 -8.04 33.76
N GLN A 7 -24.25 -8.28 32.61
CA GLN A 7 -23.90 -9.44 31.77
C GLN A 7 -22.55 -9.26 31.07
N THR A 8 -22.18 -8.03 30.70
CA THR A 8 -20.81 -7.70 30.26
C THR A 8 -19.80 -8.02 31.37
N LYS A 9 -19.98 -7.56 32.62
CA LYS A 9 -19.02 -7.88 33.71
C LYS A 9 -18.75 -9.37 33.96
N ARG A 10 -19.70 -10.28 33.74
CA ARG A 10 -19.50 -11.72 34.00
C ARG A 10 -18.68 -12.45 32.93
N ALA A 11 -18.80 -12.05 31.65
CA ALA A 11 -17.90 -12.53 30.60
C ALA A 11 -16.51 -11.88 30.68
N PHE A 12 -16.45 -10.67 31.25
CA PHE A 12 -15.22 -9.91 31.45
C PHE A 12 -14.42 -10.38 32.68
N GLY A 13 -15.05 -10.90 33.73
CA GLY A 13 -14.42 -11.14 35.04
C GLY A 13 -13.10 -11.90 35.00
N LYS A 14 -13.00 -13.02 34.26
CA LYS A 14 -11.74 -13.78 34.22
C LYS A 14 -10.64 -13.18 33.34
N ALA A 15 -10.99 -12.56 32.21
CA ALA A 15 -10.01 -11.98 31.29
C ALA A 15 -9.58 -10.56 31.68
N TYR A 16 -10.48 -9.79 32.31
CA TYR A 16 -10.24 -8.42 32.76
C TYR A 16 -9.58 -8.38 34.15
N GLU A 17 -9.88 -9.33 35.06
CA GLU A 17 -9.24 -9.40 36.39
C GLU A 17 -7.87 -10.10 36.37
N GLN A 18 -7.60 -11.02 35.42
CA GLN A 18 -6.24 -11.57 35.25
C GLN A 18 -5.24 -10.55 34.69
N TRP A 19 -5.73 -9.48 34.09
CA TRP A 19 -4.90 -8.44 33.49
C TRP A 19 -5.06 -7.13 34.25
N ASN A 20 -4.59 -7.14 35.51
CA ASN A 20 -4.00 -5.95 36.09
C ASN A 20 -3.03 -5.38 35.04
N PHE A 21 -3.29 -4.15 34.58
CA PHE A 21 -2.57 -3.38 33.57
C PHE A 21 -1.08 -3.18 33.93
N ASN A 22 -0.30 -4.26 33.92
CA ASN A 22 1.16 -4.25 34.06
C ASN A 22 1.87 -3.99 32.72
N ILE A 23 1.16 -3.47 31.71
CA ILE A 23 1.79 -2.75 30.58
C ILE A 23 1.99 -1.26 30.96
N LEU A 24 2.24 -1.00 32.24
CA LEU A 24 2.64 0.31 32.77
C LEU A 24 4.14 0.59 32.59
N ASN A 25 4.90 -0.32 31.98
CA ASN A 25 6.29 -0.06 31.64
C ASN A 25 6.42 0.19 30.13
N PRO A 26 6.88 1.37 29.69
CA PRO A 26 7.32 1.54 28.32
C PRO A 26 8.38 0.49 28.05
N ILE A 27 8.09 -0.47 27.19
CA ILE A 27 9.02 -1.53 26.87
C ILE A 27 10.23 -0.87 26.19
N THR A 28 11.31 -0.71 26.95
CA THR A 28 12.63 -0.23 26.49
C THR A 28 13.46 -1.36 25.90
N LYS A 29 12.84 -2.43 25.39
CA LYS A 29 13.56 -3.47 24.65
C LYS A 29 14.00 -2.91 23.29
N GLY A 30 15.24 -3.21 22.93
CA GLY A 30 15.81 -2.82 21.63
C GLY A 30 16.36 -1.39 21.59
N TYR A 31 16.86 -0.87 22.72
CA TYR A 31 17.54 0.43 22.77
C TYR A 31 19.06 0.26 22.88
N ASN A 32 19.82 1.15 22.25
CA ASN A 32 21.25 1.28 22.48
C ASN A 32 21.54 2.05 23.78
N ASN A 33 22.82 2.13 24.16
CA ASN A 33 23.27 2.80 25.40
C ASN A 33 22.88 4.29 25.48
N ASN A 34 22.57 4.91 24.34
CA ASN A 34 22.16 6.33 24.24
C ASN A 34 20.64 6.50 24.27
N GLY A 35 19.87 5.43 24.47
CA GLY A 35 18.42 5.45 24.53
C GLY A 35 17.76 5.70 23.19
N PHE A 36 18.41 5.36 22.06
CA PHE A 36 17.79 5.25 20.73
C PHE A 36 17.43 3.81 20.41
N VAL A 37 16.41 3.60 19.58
CA VAL A 37 16.07 2.25 19.11
C VAL A 37 17.21 1.72 18.24
N ASP A 38 17.70 0.53 18.58
CA ASP A 38 18.76 -0.16 17.88
C ASP A 38 18.19 -1.13 16.85
N VAL A 39 18.12 -0.69 15.59
CA VAL A 39 17.70 -1.51 14.44
C VAL A 39 18.86 -2.26 13.79
N SER A 40 20.08 -2.21 14.35
CA SER A 40 21.24 -2.93 13.79
C SER A 40 21.01 -4.45 13.79
N LYS A 41 20.35 -4.97 14.83
CA LYS A 41 19.99 -6.39 14.98
C LYS A 41 18.77 -6.82 14.15
N PHE A 42 18.13 -5.89 13.45
CA PHE A 42 17.04 -6.22 12.54
C PHE A 42 17.65 -6.69 11.22
N GLU A 43 17.83 -8.00 11.11
CA GLU A 43 18.49 -8.63 9.96
C GLU A 43 17.72 -8.40 8.67
N THR A 44 18.44 -8.16 7.58
CA THR A 44 17.85 -8.07 6.24
C THR A 44 18.66 -8.94 5.31
N SER A 45 17.99 -9.82 4.58
CA SER A 45 18.65 -10.73 3.64
C SER A 45 17.75 -11.01 2.44
N VAL A 46 18.39 -11.24 1.30
CA VAL A 46 17.71 -11.68 0.08
C VAL A 46 17.70 -13.19 0.11
N GLN A 47 16.56 -13.79 -0.19
CA GLN A 47 16.41 -15.24 -0.18
C GLN A 47 16.44 -15.76 -1.61
N ASP A 48 17.34 -16.71 -1.87
CA ASP A 48 17.50 -17.30 -3.19
C ASP A 48 16.24 -18.08 -3.59
N THR A 49 15.93 -17.98 -4.88
CA THR A 49 14.84 -18.72 -5.53
C THR A 49 15.29 -19.23 -6.88
N ASP A 50 14.67 -20.34 -7.29
CA ASP A 50 14.68 -20.75 -8.69
C ASP A 50 14.09 -19.59 -9.49
N TYR A 51 14.96 -18.86 -10.19
CA TYR A 51 14.58 -17.64 -10.87
C TYR A 51 13.64 -17.98 -12.04
N GLN A 52 12.35 -17.71 -11.85
CA GLN A 52 11.39 -17.65 -12.94
C GLN A 52 11.38 -16.23 -13.48
N ARG A 53 11.69 -16.09 -14.78
CA ARG A 53 11.66 -14.79 -15.44
C ARG A 53 10.25 -14.21 -15.38
N PRO A 54 10.08 -12.94 -15.01
CA PRO A 54 8.84 -12.21 -15.25
C PRO A 54 8.49 -12.21 -16.75
N PRO A 55 7.21 -12.01 -17.10
CA PRO A 55 6.82 -11.80 -18.49
C PRO A 55 7.42 -10.50 -19.03
N GLN A 56 7.60 -10.42 -20.35
CA GLN A 56 8.05 -9.21 -21.01
C GLN A 56 6.87 -8.38 -21.50
N LEU A 57 7.09 -7.08 -21.67
CA LEU A 57 6.12 -6.19 -22.28
C LEU A 57 5.90 -6.52 -23.76
N CYS A 58 4.64 -6.68 -24.15
CA CYS A 58 4.18 -6.83 -25.53
C CYS A 58 3.87 -5.47 -26.16
N HIS A 59 3.41 -5.49 -27.43
CA HIS A 59 2.87 -4.32 -28.13
C HIS A 59 3.81 -3.11 -28.16
N GLY A 60 5.12 -3.35 -28.31
CA GLY A 60 6.13 -2.30 -28.43
C GLY A 60 6.36 -1.46 -27.18
N LEU A 61 5.73 -1.79 -26.04
CA LEU A 61 5.89 -1.06 -24.78
C LEU A 61 7.29 -1.22 -24.18
N ASN A 62 8.03 -2.28 -24.55
CA ASN A 62 9.43 -2.47 -24.18
C ASN A 62 10.35 -1.31 -24.62
N LYS A 63 9.95 -0.54 -25.65
CA LYS A 63 10.72 0.61 -26.15
C LYS A 63 10.61 1.84 -25.25
N ILE A 64 9.52 1.98 -24.50
CA ILE A 64 9.20 3.21 -23.75
C ILE A 64 9.60 3.16 -22.28
N VAL A 65 9.96 1.98 -21.79
CA VAL A 65 10.48 1.81 -20.41
C VAL A 65 11.99 2.04 -20.32
N ARG A 66 12.66 2.29 -21.45
CA ARG A 66 14.11 2.54 -21.52
C ARG A 66 14.49 3.98 -21.21
N THR A 67 13.56 4.91 -21.41
CA THR A 67 13.80 6.33 -21.18
C THR A 67 12.64 6.87 -20.37
N GLU A 68 12.95 7.62 -19.32
CA GLU A 68 11.93 8.28 -18.51
C GLU A 68 11.17 9.31 -19.35
N GLY A 69 9.85 9.32 -19.20
CA GLY A 69 9.02 10.29 -19.88
C GLY A 69 7.62 9.78 -20.15
N ILE A 70 6.77 10.73 -20.55
CA ILE A 70 5.40 10.45 -20.98
C ILE A 70 5.40 10.13 -22.47
N TYR A 71 4.80 9.01 -22.83
CA TYR A 71 4.56 8.57 -24.20
C TYR A 71 3.07 8.54 -24.46
N GLN A 72 2.58 9.47 -25.29
CA GLN A 72 1.16 9.49 -25.66
C GLN A 72 0.81 8.28 -26.54
N ILE A 73 -0.44 7.83 -26.48
CA ILE A 73 -0.90 6.63 -27.19
C ILE A 73 -0.64 6.72 -28.70
N ASP A 74 -0.76 7.91 -29.30
CA ASP A 74 -0.49 8.12 -30.72
C ASP A 74 0.99 7.90 -31.08
N GLU A 75 1.91 8.14 -30.16
CA GLU A 75 3.34 7.84 -30.33
C GLU A 75 3.56 6.31 -30.34
N ILE A 76 2.88 5.58 -29.43
CA ILE A 76 2.93 4.12 -29.36
C ILE A 76 2.35 3.47 -30.62
N ILE A 77 1.20 3.95 -31.08
CA ILE A 77 0.54 3.47 -32.29
C ILE A 77 1.47 3.64 -33.49
N LYS A 78 2.14 4.80 -33.62
CA LYS A 78 3.14 5.04 -34.68
C LYS A 78 4.33 4.08 -34.59
N LEU A 79 4.84 3.82 -33.38
CA LEU A 79 5.95 2.88 -33.14
C LEU A 79 5.59 1.41 -33.47
N ASN A 80 4.29 1.11 -33.57
CA ASN A 80 3.74 -0.21 -33.86
C ASN A 80 3.02 -0.27 -35.21
N ASN A 81 3.49 0.50 -36.21
CA ASN A 81 2.97 0.46 -37.58
C ASN A 81 1.45 0.73 -37.69
N GLY A 82 0.89 1.51 -36.76
CA GLY A 82 -0.52 1.87 -36.77
C GLY A 82 -1.46 0.91 -36.03
N ASP A 83 -0.96 -0.13 -35.34
CA ASP A 83 -1.84 -1.03 -34.56
C ASP A 83 -2.47 -0.28 -33.38
N GLN A 84 -3.80 -0.20 -33.38
CA GLN A 84 -4.60 0.47 -32.36
C GLN A 84 -5.02 -0.45 -31.21
N PHE A 85 -4.58 -1.71 -31.19
CA PHE A 85 -4.96 -2.69 -30.17
C PHE A 85 -4.84 -2.15 -28.75
N ILE A 86 -3.69 -1.55 -28.42
CA ILE A 86 -3.39 -1.06 -27.07
C ILE A 86 -4.19 0.19 -26.66
N LYS A 87 -4.82 0.88 -27.61
CA LYS A 87 -5.61 2.07 -27.30
C LYS A 87 -6.94 1.74 -26.64
N ASN A 88 -7.62 0.68 -27.09
CA ASN A 88 -8.99 0.40 -26.68
C ASN A 88 -9.01 -0.68 -25.60
N LEU A 89 -9.61 -0.36 -24.45
CA LEU A 89 -9.81 -1.32 -23.37
C LEU A 89 -11.07 -2.14 -23.64
N PRO A 90 -11.04 -3.47 -23.42
CA PRO A 90 -12.26 -4.26 -23.42
C PRO A 90 -13.15 -3.85 -22.25
N GLU A 91 -14.43 -4.21 -22.33
CA GLU A 91 -15.35 -4.06 -21.21
C GLU A 91 -14.81 -4.81 -19.98
N ILE A 92 -14.72 -4.11 -18.85
CA ILE A 92 -14.23 -4.67 -17.60
C ILE A 92 -15.32 -5.55 -17.00
N ALA A 93 -15.27 -6.85 -17.33
CA ALA A 93 -16.24 -7.83 -16.88
C ALA A 93 -15.64 -8.79 -15.83
N PRO A 94 -16.28 -8.98 -14.65
CA PRO A 94 -15.79 -9.89 -13.60
C PRO A 94 -15.57 -11.34 -14.06
N LYS A 95 -16.34 -11.80 -15.06
CA LYS A 95 -16.26 -13.16 -15.59
C LYS A 95 -14.91 -13.46 -16.24
N VAL A 96 -14.20 -12.44 -16.74
CA VAL A 96 -12.88 -12.63 -17.34
C VAL A 96 -11.85 -13.08 -16.31
N LEU A 97 -11.99 -12.68 -15.04
CA LEU A 97 -11.08 -13.07 -13.96
C LEU A 97 -11.02 -14.60 -13.76
N GLU A 98 -12.11 -15.32 -14.05
CA GLU A 98 -12.15 -16.78 -13.94
C GLU A 98 -11.24 -17.48 -14.96
N ARG A 99 -10.75 -16.73 -15.96
CA ARG A 99 -9.85 -17.21 -17.01
C ARG A 99 -8.41 -16.75 -16.81
N LEU A 100 -8.16 -15.90 -15.81
CA LEU A 100 -6.85 -15.38 -15.46
C LEU A 100 -6.29 -16.12 -14.24
N PRO A 101 -4.96 -16.14 -14.04
CA PRO A 101 -4.36 -16.66 -12.82
C PRO A 101 -4.91 -15.96 -11.58
N THR A 102 -5.26 -16.73 -10.56
CA THR A 102 -5.78 -16.20 -9.30
C THR A 102 -4.66 -15.79 -8.35
N TYR A 103 -4.88 -14.68 -7.65
CA TYR A 103 -3.97 -14.24 -6.59
C TYR A 103 -4.01 -15.23 -5.40
N SER A 104 -2.83 -15.66 -4.96
CA SER A 104 -2.69 -16.49 -3.75
C SER A 104 -2.30 -15.63 -2.54
N PRO A 105 -3.17 -15.49 -1.51
CA PRO A 105 -2.82 -14.77 -0.30
C PRO A 105 -1.69 -15.47 0.47
N PRO A 106 -0.93 -14.75 1.31
CA PRO A 106 0.17 -15.32 2.09
C PRO A 106 -0.24 -16.56 2.90
N SER A 107 -1.42 -16.55 3.51
CA SER A 107 -1.94 -17.70 4.27
C SER A 107 -2.17 -18.98 3.46
N LYS A 108 -2.32 -18.88 2.13
CA LYS A 108 -2.50 -20.03 1.22
C LYS A 108 -1.23 -20.39 0.46
N ASP A 109 -0.14 -19.63 0.63
CA ASP A 109 1.13 -19.87 -0.04
C ASP A 109 2.00 -20.87 0.73
N LYS A 110 1.96 -22.13 0.31
CA LYS A 110 2.75 -23.22 0.88
C LYS A 110 4.25 -23.08 0.62
N ILE A 111 4.66 -22.45 -0.48
CA ILE A 111 6.08 -22.26 -0.81
C ILE A 111 6.66 -21.21 0.12
N LEU A 112 5.96 -20.09 0.29
CA LEU A 112 6.33 -19.03 1.22
C LEU A 112 6.38 -19.54 2.67
N LEU A 113 5.38 -20.30 3.10
CA LEU A 113 5.37 -20.91 4.43
C LEU A 113 6.54 -21.85 4.65
N LYS A 114 6.81 -22.74 3.68
CA LYS A 114 7.94 -23.68 3.78
C LYS A 114 9.28 -22.95 3.87
N LYS A 115 9.50 -21.93 3.03
CA LYS A 115 10.73 -21.11 3.11
C LYS A 115 10.88 -20.43 4.47
N ALA A 116 9.81 -19.89 5.02
CA ALA A 116 9.84 -19.29 6.35
C ALA A 116 10.15 -20.33 7.44
N GLN A 117 9.58 -21.54 7.34
CA GLN A 117 9.87 -22.67 8.24
C GLN A 117 11.34 -23.08 8.20
N ASP A 118 11.91 -23.22 7.00
CA ASP A 118 13.31 -23.65 6.80
C ASP A 118 14.31 -22.67 7.43
N ILE A 119 13.96 -21.37 7.47
CA ILE A 119 14.80 -20.30 8.06
C ILE A 119 14.44 -20.04 9.54
N GLY A 120 13.29 -20.53 10.02
CA GLY A 120 12.80 -20.28 11.39
C GLY A 120 12.13 -18.92 11.58
N LEU A 121 11.53 -18.35 10.54
CA LEU A 121 10.84 -17.06 10.57
C LEU A 121 9.40 -17.19 11.08
N LYS A 122 8.93 -16.17 11.80
CA LYS A 122 7.63 -16.17 12.49
C LYS A 122 6.49 -15.65 11.62
N TYR A 123 6.77 -14.72 10.72
CA TYR A 123 5.76 -14.03 9.93
C TYR A 123 6.00 -14.19 8.44
N ILE A 124 4.93 -14.40 7.67
CA ILE A 124 4.95 -14.35 6.21
C ILE A 124 3.97 -13.30 5.69
N ALA A 125 4.34 -12.62 4.61
CA ALA A 125 3.49 -11.60 4.01
C ALA A 125 3.77 -11.43 2.51
N GLY A 126 2.81 -10.88 1.78
CA GLY A 126 3.06 -10.27 0.48
C GLY A 126 3.47 -8.81 0.65
N SER A 127 4.23 -8.26 -0.30
CA SER A 127 4.60 -6.83 -0.28
C SER A 127 3.38 -5.92 -0.15
N SER A 128 2.34 -6.17 -0.95
CA SER A 128 1.09 -5.41 -0.93
C SER A 128 0.38 -5.45 0.43
N ASN A 129 0.46 -6.57 1.17
CA ASN A 129 -0.22 -6.74 2.46
C ASN A 129 0.38 -5.89 3.59
N VAL A 130 1.65 -5.49 3.48
CA VAL A 130 2.32 -4.68 4.53
C VAL A 130 2.43 -3.20 4.17
N THR A 131 2.40 -2.85 2.88
CA THR A 131 2.69 -1.47 2.42
C THR A 131 1.80 -0.39 3.02
N GLU A 132 0.53 -0.67 3.29
CA GLU A 132 -0.35 0.30 3.94
C GLU A 132 0.03 0.52 5.41
N ALA A 133 0.36 -0.54 6.14
CA ALA A 133 0.82 -0.45 7.53
C ALA A 133 2.14 0.32 7.61
N LEU A 134 3.06 0.06 6.68
CA LEU A 134 4.32 0.80 6.56
C LEU A 134 4.08 2.30 6.28
N SER A 135 3.03 2.64 5.52
CA SER A 135 2.66 4.04 5.23
C SER A 135 2.23 4.79 6.50
N HIS A 136 1.42 4.16 7.36
CA HIS A 136 1.04 4.75 8.65
C HIS A 136 2.23 4.94 9.59
N ILE A 137 3.12 3.95 9.67
CA ILE A 137 4.33 4.06 10.49
C ILE A 137 5.23 5.17 9.93
N PHE A 138 5.41 5.23 8.61
CA PHE A 138 6.19 6.26 7.92
C PHE A 138 5.68 7.66 8.23
N TRP A 139 4.37 7.92 8.15
CA TRP A 139 3.84 9.25 8.43
C TRP A 139 4.13 9.70 9.86
N VAL A 140 3.94 8.82 10.86
CA VAL A 140 4.27 9.17 12.26
C VAL A 140 5.78 9.39 12.43
N LEU A 141 6.60 8.51 11.84
CA LEU A 141 8.05 8.56 11.96
C LEU A 141 8.66 9.82 11.33
N THR A 142 8.04 10.33 10.26
CA THR A 142 8.52 11.49 9.49
C THR A 142 7.80 12.79 9.83
N ASN A 143 7.07 12.84 10.95
CA ASN A 143 6.24 13.97 11.36
C ASN A 143 5.27 14.44 10.25
N PHE A 144 4.65 13.49 9.56
CA PHE A 144 3.63 13.69 8.52
C PHE A 144 4.12 14.55 7.36
N LYS A 145 5.37 14.33 6.91
CA LYS A 145 5.93 15.02 5.75
C LYS A 145 5.08 14.84 4.50
N SER A 146 5.12 15.84 3.63
CA SER A 146 4.57 15.78 2.28
C SER A 146 5.60 15.22 1.29
N PRO A 147 5.15 14.69 0.14
CA PRO A 147 6.04 14.44 -1.00
C PRO A 147 6.73 15.71 -1.49
N ASN A 148 7.73 15.55 -2.33
CA ASN A 148 8.43 16.63 -3.01
C ASN A 148 7.78 16.95 -4.37
N PHE A 149 7.33 18.19 -4.57
CA PHE A 149 6.65 18.65 -5.79
C PHE A 149 7.54 19.54 -6.67
N ILE A 150 8.83 19.67 -6.36
CA ILE A 150 9.77 20.47 -7.17
C ILE A 150 9.74 19.99 -8.63
N GLY A 151 9.68 20.93 -9.57
CA GLY A 151 9.65 20.64 -11.01
C GLY A 151 8.24 20.62 -11.62
N LEU A 152 7.17 20.65 -10.81
CA LEU A 152 5.83 20.87 -11.33
C LEU A 152 5.59 22.34 -11.71
N GLY A 153 4.74 22.54 -12.71
CA GLY A 153 4.39 23.84 -13.27
C GLY A 153 3.67 24.76 -12.28
N LYS A 154 3.64 26.06 -12.63
CA LYS A 154 3.06 27.12 -11.78
C LYS A 154 1.58 26.89 -11.43
N SER A 155 0.85 26.10 -12.22
CA SER A 155 -0.54 25.73 -11.99
C SER A 155 -0.80 24.98 -10.67
N PHE A 156 0.25 24.46 -10.03
CA PHE A 156 0.18 23.76 -8.75
C PHE A 156 0.69 24.57 -7.55
N SER A 157 1.16 25.80 -7.77
CA SER A 157 1.86 26.60 -6.75
C SER A 157 0.99 27.01 -5.55
N ASP A 158 -0.33 27.08 -5.74
CA ASP A 158 -1.34 27.41 -4.74
C ASP A 158 -2.12 26.18 -4.26
N LYS A 159 -1.74 24.98 -4.71
CA LYS A 159 -2.45 23.74 -4.39
C LYS A 159 -1.90 23.13 -3.10
N ASN A 160 -2.78 22.43 -2.38
CA ASN A 160 -2.37 21.63 -1.24
C ASN A 160 -1.28 20.65 -1.67
N MET A 161 -0.25 20.42 -0.85
CA MET A 161 0.84 19.45 -1.13
C MET A 161 0.81 18.23 -0.19
N ASN A 162 -0.10 18.20 0.79
CA ASN A 162 -0.25 17.08 1.71
C ASN A 162 -0.77 15.80 1.04
N TYR A 163 -0.44 14.65 1.59
CA TYR A 163 -1.12 13.40 1.22
C TYR A 163 -2.64 13.54 1.33
N MET A 164 -3.36 13.02 0.33
CA MET A 164 -4.82 13.02 0.25
C MET A 164 -5.42 12.27 1.44
N SER A 165 -6.53 12.78 1.98
CA SER A 165 -7.20 12.19 3.16
C SER A 165 -7.66 10.76 2.92
N ALA A 166 -8.20 10.45 1.73
CA ALA A 166 -8.62 9.12 1.33
C ALA A 166 -7.49 8.06 1.45
N TYR A 167 -6.22 8.48 1.31
CA TYR A 167 -5.08 7.58 1.39
C TYR A 167 -4.48 7.49 2.81
N LYS A 168 -4.97 8.29 3.76
CA LYS A 168 -4.55 8.30 5.17
C LYS A 168 -5.59 7.71 6.11
N LYS A 169 -6.64 7.08 5.58
CA LYS A 169 -7.68 6.42 6.37
C LYS A 169 -7.09 5.30 7.23
N PRO A 170 -7.70 4.97 8.39
CA PRO A 170 -7.31 3.79 9.15
C PRO A 170 -7.25 2.54 8.28
N ILE A 171 -6.42 1.58 8.65
CA ILE A 171 -6.35 0.28 7.97
C ILE A 171 -6.52 -0.85 8.98
N SER A 172 -6.81 -2.04 8.46
CA SER A 172 -6.78 -3.28 9.21
C SER A 172 -6.07 -4.39 8.43
N ILE A 173 -5.39 -5.27 9.15
CA ILE A 173 -4.72 -6.47 8.61
C ILE A 173 -5.11 -7.69 9.44
N MET A 174 -5.23 -8.85 8.77
CA MET A 174 -5.49 -10.13 9.44
C MET A 174 -4.18 -10.85 9.71
N LEU A 175 -3.92 -11.14 10.98
CA LEU A 175 -2.85 -12.04 11.38
C LEU A 175 -3.40 -13.43 11.63
N ARG A 176 -3.09 -14.38 10.73
CA ARG A 176 -3.60 -15.76 10.78
C ARG A 176 -2.54 -16.72 11.27
N LYS A 177 -2.83 -17.50 12.30
CA LYS A 177 -1.95 -18.56 12.80
C LYS A 177 -1.96 -19.75 11.83
N LEU A 178 -0.80 -20.13 11.32
CA LEU A 178 -0.60 -21.26 10.39
C LEU A 178 -0.08 -22.50 11.12
N SER A 179 0.75 -22.28 12.14
CA SER A 179 1.27 -23.29 13.07
C SER A 179 1.62 -22.63 14.41
N ASP A 180 2.16 -23.37 15.38
CA ASP A 180 2.40 -22.88 16.74
C ASP A 180 3.19 -21.56 16.83
N ASN A 181 4.10 -21.30 15.90
CA ASN A 181 4.89 -20.07 15.85
C ASN A 181 5.03 -19.48 14.44
N GLN A 182 4.08 -19.74 13.53
CA GLN A 182 4.06 -19.12 12.20
C GLN A 182 2.73 -18.46 11.93
N TYR A 183 2.79 -17.26 11.38
CA TYR A 183 1.63 -16.42 11.12
C TYR A 183 1.70 -15.79 9.72
N ALA A 184 0.58 -15.75 9.01
CA ALA A 184 0.43 -14.99 7.78
C ALA A 184 -0.21 -13.62 8.04
N ILE A 185 0.31 -12.59 7.38
CA ILE A 185 -0.28 -11.25 7.31
C ILE A 185 -1.09 -11.16 6.01
N ASP A 186 -2.41 -11.30 6.14
CA ASP A 186 -3.35 -11.16 5.05
C ASP A 186 -4.02 -9.78 5.06
N SER A 187 -4.45 -9.31 3.89
CA SER A 187 -5.29 -8.11 3.80
C SER A 187 -6.65 -8.34 4.44
N ASP A 188 -7.15 -7.31 5.14
CA ASP A 188 -8.52 -7.24 5.59
C ASP A 188 -9.35 -6.40 4.61
N LYS A 189 -10.19 -7.07 3.81
CA LYS A 189 -11.05 -6.38 2.83
C LYS A 189 -12.35 -5.87 3.43
N GLY A 190 -12.64 -6.19 4.69
CA GLY A 190 -13.93 -5.90 5.28
C GLY A 190 -15.08 -6.73 4.70
N PRO A 191 -16.26 -6.69 5.34
CA PRO A 191 -17.40 -7.51 4.95
C PRO A 191 -18.14 -7.00 3.70
N LEU A 192 -17.91 -5.75 3.32
CA LEU A 192 -18.60 -5.10 2.20
C LEU A 192 -17.70 -5.05 0.94
N PRO A 193 -18.28 -5.09 -0.27
CA PRO A 193 -17.51 -4.93 -1.50
C PRO A 193 -16.82 -3.57 -1.56
N ALA A 194 -15.62 -3.55 -2.12
CA ALA A 194 -14.88 -2.31 -2.34
C ALA A 194 -15.52 -1.50 -3.49
N SER A 195 -15.74 -0.20 -3.29
CA SER A 195 -16.28 0.72 -4.32
C SER A 195 -15.36 0.83 -5.54
N ASN A 196 -14.05 0.67 -5.35
CA ASN A 196 -13.04 0.71 -6.41
C ASN A 196 -12.79 -0.65 -7.11
N TRP A 197 -13.68 -1.62 -6.93
CA TRP A 197 -13.59 -2.95 -7.54
C TRP A 197 -13.35 -2.90 -9.06
N ILE A 198 -14.05 -2.02 -9.78
CA ILE A 198 -13.91 -1.86 -11.23
C ILE A 198 -12.46 -1.52 -11.64
N LEU A 199 -11.80 -0.64 -10.89
CA LEU A 199 -10.41 -0.25 -11.16
C LEU A 199 -9.43 -1.37 -10.80
N THR A 200 -9.75 -2.16 -9.77
CA THR A 200 -8.95 -3.33 -9.38
C THR A 200 -8.96 -4.39 -10.47
N ILE A 201 -10.14 -4.77 -11.01
CA ILE A 201 -10.23 -5.69 -12.16
C ILE A 201 -9.53 -5.08 -13.36
N GLY A 202 -9.80 -3.81 -13.66
CA GLY A 202 -9.21 -3.10 -14.79
C GLY A 202 -7.68 -3.18 -14.79
N GLY A 203 -7.06 -3.03 -13.62
CA GLY A 203 -5.61 -3.22 -13.43
C GLY A 203 -5.13 -4.59 -13.89
N VAL A 204 -5.76 -5.68 -13.41
CA VAL A 204 -5.40 -7.07 -13.79
C VAL A 204 -5.59 -7.31 -15.30
N ILE A 205 -6.66 -6.78 -15.87
CA ILE A 205 -6.95 -6.85 -17.31
C ILE A 205 -5.84 -6.17 -18.11
N MET A 206 -5.48 -4.95 -17.73
CA MET A 206 -4.43 -4.17 -18.42
C MET A 206 -3.05 -4.78 -18.25
N GLU A 207 -2.71 -5.28 -17.05
CA GLU A 207 -1.48 -6.04 -16.82
C GLU A 207 -1.39 -7.23 -17.77
N THR A 208 -2.46 -8.03 -17.87
CA THR A 208 -2.54 -9.14 -18.84
C THR A 208 -2.42 -8.64 -20.28
N MET A 209 -3.09 -7.53 -20.61
CA MET A 209 -3.03 -6.92 -21.95
C MET A 209 -1.61 -6.49 -22.33
N PHE A 210 -0.82 -5.98 -21.38
CA PHE A 210 0.52 -5.46 -21.67
C PHE A 210 1.58 -6.55 -21.68
N THR A 211 1.27 -7.75 -21.17
CA THR A 211 2.24 -8.85 -20.96
C THR A 211 1.90 -10.11 -21.75
N THR A 212 0.84 -10.08 -22.56
CA THR A 212 0.44 -11.23 -23.40
C THR A 212 0.27 -10.82 -24.84
N GLU A 213 0.52 -11.77 -25.76
CA GLU A 213 0.33 -11.54 -27.18
C GLU A 213 -1.15 -11.27 -27.53
N LYS A 214 -1.37 -10.43 -28.55
CA LYS A 214 -2.71 -9.95 -28.98
C LYS A 214 -3.71 -11.10 -29.19
N ASN A 215 -3.25 -12.18 -29.81
CA ASN A 215 -4.08 -13.36 -30.07
C ASN A 215 -4.48 -14.08 -28.79
N LEU A 216 -3.56 -14.24 -27.83
CA LEU A 216 -3.85 -14.87 -26.54
C LEU A 216 -4.81 -14.01 -25.73
N PHE A 217 -4.55 -12.70 -25.64
CA PHE A 217 -5.44 -11.77 -24.96
C PHE A 217 -6.85 -11.81 -25.54
N THR A 218 -6.98 -11.74 -26.88
CA THR A 218 -8.30 -11.79 -27.54
C THR A 218 -9.06 -13.07 -27.22
N LYS A 219 -8.38 -14.23 -27.18
CA LYS A 219 -9.01 -15.51 -26.77
C LYS A 219 -9.48 -15.48 -25.31
N VAL A 220 -8.69 -14.91 -24.40
CA VAL A 220 -9.05 -14.81 -22.97
C VAL A 220 -10.35 -14.01 -22.80
N PHE A 221 -10.51 -12.95 -23.59
CA PHE A 221 -11.68 -12.06 -23.52
C PHE A 221 -12.87 -12.51 -24.37
N ASP A 222 -12.73 -13.53 -25.23
CA ASP A 222 -13.84 -14.13 -25.97
C ASP A 222 -14.46 -15.30 -25.18
N PRO A 223 -15.66 -15.15 -24.57
CA PRO A 223 -16.29 -16.20 -23.77
C PRO A 223 -16.53 -17.52 -24.52
N LYS A 224 -16.51 -17.52 -25.86
CA LYS A 224 -16.69 -18.70 -26.70
C LYS A 224 -15.38 -19.39 -27.04
N ALA A 225 -14.24 -18.71 -26.89
CA ALA A 225 -12.94 -19.28 -27.19
C ALA A 225 -12.51 -20.30 -26.13
N THR A 226 -12.02 -21.46 -26.58
CA THR A 226 -11.39 -22.46 -25.71
C THR A 226 -9.90 -22.16 -25.61
N LEU A 227 -9.37 -22.11 -24.38
CA LEU A 227 -7.92 -21.97 -24.15
C LEU A 227 -7.24 -23.34 -24.26
N SER A 228 -6.23 -23.45 -25.13
CA SER A 228 -5.38 -24.65 -25.19
C SER A 228 -4.57 -24.80 -23.90
N GLU A 229 -3.94 -25.97 -23.69
CA GLU A 229 -3.00 -26.13 -22.57
C GLU A 229 -1.79 -25.19 -22.70
N GLU A 230 -1.34 -24.91 -23.92
CA GLU A 230 -0.30 -23.91 -24.19
C GLU A 230 -0.75 -22.50 -23.78
N ASP A 231 -1.97 -22.09 -24.14
CA ASP A 231 -2.54 -20.80 -23.74
C ASP A 231 -2.59 -20.68 -22.21
N LYS A 232 -3.03 -21.74 -21.52
CA LYS A 232 -3.09 -21.79 -20.04
C LYS A 232 -1.71 -21.74 -19.40
N ASN A 233 -0.72 -22.41 -19.98
CA ASN A 233 0.65 -22.40 -19.46
C ASN A 233 1.29 -21.01 -19.64
N ALA A 234 1.12 -20.39 -20.81
CA ALA A 234 1.55 -19.02 -21.05
C ALA A 234 0.97 -18.04 -20.02
N LEU A 235 -0.33 -18.15 -19.71
CA LEU A 235 -0.97 -17.32 -18.67
C LEU A 235 -0.43 -17.61 -17.27
N LYS A 236 -0.15 -18.87 -16.92
CA LYS A 236 0.44 -19.23 -15.61
C LYS A 236 1.87 -18.72 -15.46
N ASP A 237 2.66 -18.74 -16.53
CA ASP A 237 4.06 -18.32 -16.50
C ASP A 237 4.18 -16.80 -16.27
N VAL A 238 3.22 -16.02 -16.78
CA VAL A 238 3.09 -14.57 -16.52
C VAL A 238 2.95 -14.27 -15.02
N SER A 239 2.44 -15.19 -14.19
CA SER A 239 2.03 -14.90 -12.81
C SER A 239 2.93 -15.46 -11.70
N ARG A 240 4.13 -16.02 -12.01
CA ARG A 240 4.93 -16.79 -11.03
C ARG A 240 6.32 -16.25 -10.73
N SER A 241 6.70 -15.08 -11.24
CA SER A 241 7.97 -14.48 -10.83
C SER A 241 7.85 -13.85 -9.45
N TYR A 242 8.57 -14.42 -8.48
CA TYR A 242 8.58 -13.93 -7.10
C TYR A 242 10.01 -13.68 -6.62
N ARG A 243 10.18 -12.58 -5.87
CA ARG A 243 11.36 -12.33 -5.04
C ARG A 243 10.98 -12.44 -3.57
N PHE A 244 11.89 -12.99 -2.78
CA PHE A 244 11.71 -13.17 -1.35
C PHE A 244 12.77 -12.40 -0.59
N ARG A 245 12.33 -11.68 0.43
CA ARG A 245 13.22 -10.87 1.26
C ARG A 245 12.85 -11.01 2.72
N GLN A 246 13.86 -11.26 3.55
CA GLN A 246 13.72 -11.33 5.00
C GLN A 246 13.97 -9.96 5.61
N PHE A 247 13.15 -9.63 6.61
CA PHE A 247 13.29 -8.48 7.49
C PHE A 247 12.98 -8.91 8.92
N GLY A 248 14.01 -9.08 9.74
CA GLY A 248 13.90 -9.70 11.05
C GLY A 248 13.25 -11.08 10.95
N ASN A 249 12.10 -11.24 11.60
CA ASN A 249 11.27 -12.45 11.62
C ASN A 249 10.17 -12.45 10.55
N ILE A 250 10.19 -11.53 9.60
CA ILE A 250 9.20 -11.42 8.52
C ILE A 250 9.83 -11.86 7.19
N LEU A 251 9.23 -12.84 6.53
CA LEU A 251 9.51 -13.17 5.14
C LEU A 251 8.48 -12.52 4.22
N ILE A 252 8.94 -11.68 3.30
CA ILE A 252 8.09 -10.97 2.34
C ILE A 252 8.26 -11.56 0.96
N ARG A 253 7.15 -11.93 0.31
CA ARG A 253 7.06 -12.29 -1.10
C ARG A 253 6.61 -11.08 -1.92
N SER A 254 7.39 -10.71 -2.93
CA SER A 254 7.02 -9.72 -3.93
C SER A 254 6.83 -10.40 -5.28
N GLN A 255 5.63 -10.26 -5.86
CA GLN A 255 5.38 -10.62 -7.25
C GLN A 255 6.04 -9.59 -8.17
N ILE A 256 6.66 -10.06 -9.24
CA ILE A 256 7.28 -9.20 -10.25
C ILE A 256 6.41 -9.23 -11.49
N ASP A 257 5.83 -8.08 -11.84
CA ASP A 257 4.86 -8.00 -12.93
C ASP A 257 5.52 -8.16 -14.30
N THR A 258 6.69 -7.56 -14.52
CA THR A 258 7.37 -7.63 -15.81
C THR A 258 8.87 -7.36 -15.75
N GLU A 259 9.58 -7.72 -16.82
CA GLU A 259 10.99 -7.40 -17.07
C GLU A 259 11.20 -6.69 -18.42
N SER A 260 12.29 -5.94 -18.53
CA SER A 260 12.81 -5.40 -19.79
C SER A 260 14.34 -5.38 -19.77
N ILE A 261 14.94 -4.92 -20.85
CA ILE A 261 16.39 -4.83 -21.04
C ILE A 261 16.76 -3.36 -21.29
N ASP A 262 17.75 -2.87 -20.53
CA ASP A 262 18.30 -1.53 -20.66
C ASP A 262 19.12 -1.36 -21.96
N GLU A 263 19.70 -0.18 -22.17
CA GLU A 263 20.51 0.10 -23.36
C GLU A 263 21.83 -0.70 -23.38
N GLN A 264 22.31 -1.13 -22.22
CA GLN A 264 23.55 -1.89 -22.04
C GLN A 264 23.33 -3.41 -22.10
N GLY A 265 22.08 -3.87 -22.24
CA GLY A 265 21.75 -5.28 -22.30
C GLY A 265 21.47 -5.93 -20.94
N ASN A 266 21.42 -5.17 -19.84
CA ASN A 266 21.11 -5.70 -18.52
C ASN A 266 19.60 -5.81 -18.31
N PRO A 267 19.12 -6.90 -17.68
CA PRO A 267 17.73 -7.03 -17.31
C PRO A 267 17.40 -6.14 -16.12
N PHE A 268 16.23 -5.49 -16.17
CA PHE A 268 15.65 -4.77 -15.06
C PHE A 268 14.17 -5.13 -14.94
N VAL A 269 13.61 -5.02 -13.73
CA VAL A 269 12.24 -5.45 -13.44
C VAL A 269 11.44 -4.32 -12.82
N PHE A 270 10.15 -4.26 -13.12
CA PHE A 270 9.31 -3.16 -12.66
C PHE A 270 7.85 -3.59 -12.54
N GLU A 271 7.09 -2.77 -11.82
CA GLU A 271 5.65 -2.96 -11.62
C GLU A 271 4.88 -2.38 -12.81
N ILE A 272 3.72 -2.98 -13.09
CA ILE A 272 2.73 -2.41 -14.02
C ILE A 272 1.62 -1.82 -13.17
N LYS A 273 1.46 -0.50 -13.24
CA LYS A 273 0.40 0.24 -12.56
C LYS A 273 -0.51 0.89 -13.57
N THR A 274 -1.77 1.01 -13.21
CA THR A 274 -2.77 1.70 -14.02
C THR A 274 -3.33 2.86 -13.22
N ARG A 275 -3.67 3.92 -13.95
CA ARG A 275 -4.20 5.14 -13.37
C ARG A 275 -5.39 5.63 -14.16
N ALA A 276 -6.56 5.47 -13.57
CA ALA A 276 -7.76 6.10 -14.07
C ALA A 276 -7.64 7.63 -13.97
N SER A 277 -8.26 8.34 -14.91
CA SER A 277 -8.32 9.80 -14.92
C SER A 277 -8.93 10.34 -13.61
N ALA A 278 -8.53 11.56 -13.23
CA ALA A 278 -8.94 12.17 -11.96
C ALA A 278 -10.46 12.12 -11.69
N PRO A 279 -11.36 12.44 -12.64
CA PRO A 279 -12.80 12.38 -12.39
C PRO A 279 -13.28 10.97 -11.99
N ILE A 280 -12.82 9.93 -12.69
CA ILE A 280 -13.16 8.53 -12.36
C ILE A 280 -12.64 8.15 -10.98
N ARG A 281 -11.44 8.60 -10.60
CA ARG A 281 -10.89 8.29 -9.27
C ARG A 281 -11.64 8.99 -8.14
N TYR A 282 -12.26 10.13 -8.40
CA TYR A 282 -13.00 10.89 -7.40
C TYR A 282 -14.46 10.44 -7.28
N ASP A 283 -15.01 9.82 -8.32
CA ASP A 283 -16.35 9.26 -8.34
C ASP A 283 -16.35 7.92 -9.10
N VAL A 284 -15.78 6.91 -8.45
CA VAL A 284 -15.57 5.58 -9.05
C VAL A 284 -16.89 4.81 -9.24
N GLU A 285 -17.90 5.08 -8.41
CA GLU A 285 -19.21 4.44 -8.53
C GLU A 285 -19.92 4.89 -9.81
N ASN A 286 -19.73 6.15 -10.22
CA ASN A 286 -20.28 6.71 -11.45
C ASN A 286 -19.25 6.84 -12.58
N TYR A 287 -18.20 6.00 -12.57
CA TYR A 287 -17.08 6.09 -13.54
C TYR A 287 -17.52 6.21 -15.01
N ASN A 288 -18.62 5.56 -15.38
CA ASN A 288 -19.19 5.56 -16.73
C ASN A 288 -19.53 6.98 -17.23
N LEU A 289 -19.90 7.89 -16.32
CA LEU A 289 -20.24 9.29 -16.64
C LEU A 289 -19.01 10.13 -17.05
N TYR A 290 -17.80 9.62 -16.82
CA TYR A 290 -16.54 10.34 -17.03
C TYR A 290 -15.66 9.72 -18.13
N THR A 291 -16.21 8.81 -18.92
CA THR A 291 -15.49 8.11 -20.00
C THR A 291 -15.24 8.99 -21.23
N ASP A 292 -15.76 10.21 -21.26
CA ASP A 292 -15.50 11.27 -22.24
C ASP A 292 -14.35 12.20 -21.83
N TYR A 293 -13.89 12.11 -20.58
CA TYR A 293 -12.72 12.85 -20.11
C TYR A 293 -11.44 12.31 -20.74
N LEU A 294 -10.64 13.20 -21.35
CA LEU A 294 -9.40 12.85 -22.05
C LEU A 294 -8.18 13.52 -21.42
N ILE A 295 -7.08 12.79 -21.34
CA ILE A 295 -5.76 13.34 -21.02
C ILE A 295 -5.02 13.61 -22.33
N ASN A 296 -4.93 14.88 -22.73
CA ASN A 296 -4.41 15.28 -24.04
C ASN A 296 -3.25 16.30 -23.98
N SER A 297 -2.87 16.74 -22.78
CA SER A 297 -1.79 17.70 -22.57
C SER A 297 -0.71 17.14 -21.65
N ARG A 298 0.56 17.48 -21.88
CA ARG A 298 1.67 17.07 -20.98
C ARG A 298 1.59 17.80 -19.65
N SER A 299 1.32 19.11 -19.69
CA SER A 299 1.30 20.02 -18.54
C SER A 299 -0.05 20.72 -18.38
N GLY A 300 -0.33 21.19 -17.17
CA GLY A 300 -1.55 21.92 -16.83
C GLY A 300 -2.27 21.31 -15.63
N TYR A 301 -3.31 21.97 -15.13
CA TYR A 301 -4.08 21.47 -13.98
C TYR A 301 -5.25 20.55 -14.37
N VAL A 302 -5.66 20.58 -15.64
CA VAL A 302 -6.82 19.86 -16.19
C VAL A 302 -6.38 19.15 -17.46
N ASN A 303 -6.90 17.94 -17.70
CA ASN A 303 -6.69 17.13 -18.90
C ASN A 303 -5.20 16.87 -19.19
N SER A 304 -4.38 16.74 -18.14
CA SER A 304 -2.93 16.68 -18.26
C SER A 304 -2.29 15.52 -17.50
N TYR A 305 -1.19 15.00 -18.03
CA TYR A 305 -0.35 14.03 -17.34
C TYR A 305 0.25 14.63 -16.06
N GLU A 306 0.65 15.90 -16.09
CA GLU A 306 1.16 16.61 -14.91
C GLU A 306 0.14 16.65 -13.75
N ARG A 307 -1.15 16.82 -14.04
CA ARG A 307 -2.21 16.72 -13.02
C ARG A 307 -2.30 15.33 -12.44
N GLU A 308 -2.25 14.30 -13.30
CA GLU A 308 -2.32 12.94 -12.82
C GLU A 308 -1.09 12.57 -11.97
N TYR A 309 0.09 13.01 -12.38
CA TYR A 309 1.33 12.85 -11.63
C TYR A 309 1.29 13.59 -10.29
N PHE A 310 0.80 14.84 -10.25
CA PHE A 310 0.61 15.60 -9.00
C PHE A 310 -0.29 14.85 -8.01
N ASP A 311 -1.43 14.34 -8.48
CA ASP A 311 -2.33 13.55 -7.65
C ASP A 311 -1.67 12.23 -7.23
N LEU A 312 -0.88 11.59 -8.09
CA LEU A 312 -0.18 10.33 -7.81
C LEU A 312 0.80 10.50 -6.66
N LEU A 313 1.57 11.59 -6.67
CA LEU A 313 2.46 11.96 -5.57
C LEU A 313 1.70 12.12 -4.25
N ARG A 314 0.54 12.79 -4.27
CA ARG A 314 -0.26 13.01 -3.05
C ARG A 314 -1.07 11.78 -2.62
N SER A 315 -1.15 10.74 -3.45
CA SER A 315 -2.01 9.60 -3.20
C SER A 315 -1.23 8.32 -2.87
N ILE A 316 -0.91 7.53 -3.88
CA ILE A 316 -0.47 6.14 -3.73
C ILE A 316 1.04 5.97 -3.88
N ILE A 317 1.79 7.04 -4.15
CA ILE A 317 3.25 7.02 -4.37
C ILE A 317 4.01 6.24 -3.30
N LEU A 318 3.62 6.41 -2.04
CA LEU A 318 4.30 5.79 -0.90
C LEU A 318 4.10 4.27 -0.91
N LYS A 319 2.90 3.79 -1.29
CA LYS A 319 2.63 2.36 -1.46
C LYS A 319 3.46 1.80 -2.61
N TYR A 320 3.52 2.49 -3.74
CA TYR A 320 4.30 2.06 -4.90
C TYR A 320 5.78 1.94 -4.55
N LEU A 321 6.34 2.97 -3.90
CA LEU A 321 7.73 2.96 -3.49
C LEU A 321 8.04 1.80 -2.53
N PHE A 322 7.20 1.55 -1.53
CA PHE A 322 7.42 0.41 -0.64
C PHE A 322 7.32 -0.93 -1.37
N GLN A 323 6.37 -1.12 -2.30
CA GLN A 323 6.29 -2.36 -3.09
C GLN A 323 7.57 -2.58 -3.89
N ILE A 324 8.02 -1.55 -4.61
CA ILE A 324 9.23 -1.54 -5.43
C ILE A 324 10.47 -1.85 -4.59
N LYS A 325 10.65 -1.21 -3.44
CA LYS A 325 11.80 -1.43 -2.55
C LYS A 325 11.79 -2.81 -1.88
N LEU A 326 10.61 -3.30 -1.49
CA LEU A 326 10.45 -4.66 -0.97
C LEU A 326 10.80 -5.71 -2.03
N GLY A 327 10.35 -5.49 -3.27
CA GLY A 327 10.61 -6.35 -4.43
C GLY A 327 11.96 -6.13 -5.12
N ARG A 328 12.75 -5.14 -4.68
CA ARG A 328 14.00 -4.70 -5.34
C ARG A 328 13.82 -4.39 -6.82
N MET A 329 12.68 -3.80 -7.18
CA MET A 329 12.35 -3.43 -8.56
C MET A 329 12.96 -2.07 -8.90
N ASP A 330 13.05 -1.78 -10.19
CA ASP A 330 13.73 -0.62 -10.75
C ASP A 330 12.78 0.56 -11.03
N GLY A 331 11.46 0.33 -11.00
CA GLY A 331 10.46 1.38 -11.19
C GLY A 331 9.04 0.85 -11.36
N ALA A 332 8.18 1.67 -11.94
CA ALA A 332 6.83 1.30 -12.36
C ALA A 332 6.49 1.92 -13.72
N LEU A 333 5.87 1.12 -14.59
CA LEU A 333 5.18 1.59 -15.79
C LEU A 333 3.75 1.96 -15.41
N ILE A 334 3.34 3.20 -15.68
CA ILE A 334 2.00 3.73 -15.41
C ILE A 334 1.23 3.87 -16.72
N ALA A 335 0.09 3.20 -16.83
CA ALA A 335 -0.86 3.37 -17.94
C ALA A 335 -2.00 4.31 -17.53
N TYR A 336 -2.17 5.42 -18.25
CA TYR A 336 -3.22 6.41 -18.00
C TYR A 336 -4.46 6.08 -18.84
N HIS A 337 -5.64 5.98 -18.22
CA HIS A 337 -6.86 5.53 -18.90
C HIS A 337 -8.15 6.16 -18.35
N ASN A 338 -9.25 6.03 -19.09
CA ASN A 338 -10.61 6.36 -18.62
C ASN A 338 -11.53 5.14 -18.57
N THR A 339 -10.96 3.95 -18.32
CA THR A 339 -11.60 2.62 -18.39
C THR A 339 -12.11 2.17 -19.77
N LYS A 340 -12.12 3.07 -20.77
CA LYS A 340 -12.51 2.76 -22.15
C LYS A 340 -11.32 2.82 -23.11
N GLU A 341 -10.44 3.80 -22.92
CA GLU A 341 -9.23 3.95 -23.72
C GLU A 341 -8.02 4.32 -22.85
N ILE A 342 -6.84 3.99 -23.38
CA ILE A 342 -5.54 4.37 -22.83
C ILE A 342 -5.07 5.65 -23.54
N PHE A 343 -4.65 6.64 -22.75
CA PHE A 343 -4.15 7.92 -23.24
C PHE A 343 -2.65 7.91 -23.51
N GLY A 344 -1.92 7.14 -22.72
CA GLY A 344 -0.47 7.08 -22.78
C GLY A 344 0.12 6.37 -21.58
N PHE A 345 1.44 6.32 -21.57
CA PHE A 345 2.24 5.59 -20.60
C PHE A 345 3.35 6.47 -20.05
N GLU A 346 3.77 6.20 -18.82
CA GLU A 346 4.94 6.82 -18.21
C GLU A 346 5.70 5.81 -17.38
N TYR A 347 7.01 5.70 -17.62
CA TYR A 347 7.88 4.94 -16.74
C TYR A 347 8.46 5.87 -15.66
N ILE A 348 8.25 5.52 -14.40
CA ILE A 348 8.81 6.24 -13.25
C ILE A 348 9.84 5.33 -12.57
N SER A 349 11.11 5.73 -12.58
CA SER A 349 12.18 4.99 -11.90
C SER A 349 12.04 5.00 -10.38
N VAL A 350 12.61 4.00 -9.73
CA VAL A 350 12.76 3.97 -8.27
C VAL A 350 13.48 5.21 -7.75
N SER A 351 14.49 5.72 -8.46
CA SER A 351 15.21 6.93 -8.06
C SER A 351 14.32 8.17 -8.02
N GLU A 352 13.41 8.33 -8.98
CA GLU A 352 12.44 9.43 -8.96
C GLU A 352 11.46 9.26 -7.80
N LEU A 353 10.94 8.05 -7.57
CA LEU A 353 10.06 7.76 -6.42
C LEU A 353 10.74 8.09 -5.08
N GLU A 354 12.00 7.68 -4.91
CA GLU A 354 12.80 7.95 -3.71
C GLU A 354 13.03 9.45 -3.50
N LYS A 355 13.40 10.17 -4.56
CA LYS A 355 13.55 11.62 -4.53
C LYS A 355 12.24 12.32 -4.13
N ARG A 356 11.09 11.82 -4.60
CA ARG A 356 9.77 12.35 -4.27
C ARG A 356 9.36 12.10 -2.83
N VAL A 357 9.64 10.91 -2.29
CA VAL A 357 9.18 10.51 -0.95
C VAL A 357 10.19 10.82 0.14
N PHE A 358 11.48 10.56 -0.10
CA PHE A 358 12.55 10.67 0.90
C PHE A 358 13.42 11.91 0.70
N GLY A 359 13.55 12.39 -0.54
CA GLY A 359 14.43 13.49 -0.93
C GLY A 359 15.72 13.01 -1.59
N ASN A 360 16.18 11.81 -1.22
CA ASN A 360 17.32 11.10 -1.79
C ASN A 360 17.10 9.58 -1.73
N SER A 361 17.91 8.82 -2.48
CA SER A 361 17.83 7.36 -2.58
C SER A 361 18.33 6.62 -1.34
N GLY A 362 19.44 7.06 -0.74
CA GLY A 362 20.10 6.36 0.37
C GLY A 362 19.23 6.19 1.61
N LYS A 363 18.32 7.12 1.89
CA LYS A 363 17.47 7.09 3.10
C LYS A 363 16.23 6.22 2.99
N ALA A 364 15.83 5.83 1.78
CA ALA A 364 14.63 5.04 1.55
C ALA A 364 14.70 3.66 2.24
N ASP A 365 15.83 2.96 2.09
CA ASP A 365 16.02 1.63 2.69
C ASP A 365 16.08 1.66 4.21
N GLU A 366 16.76 2.66 4.78
CA GLU A 366 16.88 2.82 6.22
C GLU A 366 15.50 3.07 6.86
N VAL A 367 14.72 4.00 6.31
CA VAL A 367 13.39 4.31 6.83
C VAL A 367 12.43 3.12 6.64
N MET A 368 12.47 2.45 5.48
CA MET A 368 11.68 1.24 5.25
C MET A 368 12.01 0.15 6.27
N LYS A 369 13.31 -0.07 6.55
CA LYS A 369 13.78 -1.02 7.56
C LYS A 369 13.22 -0.68 8.95
N ILE A 370 13.22 0.60 9.33
CA ILE A 370 12.64 1.05 10.61
C ILE A 370 11.12 0.80 10.64
N CYS A 371 10.41 1.09 9.54
CA CYS A 371 8.97 0.83 9.47
C CYS A 371 8.65 -0.67 9.66
N LEU A 372 9.44 -1.56 9.05
CA LEU A 372 9.29 -3.01 9.20
C LEU A 372 9.63 -3.50 10.61
N TYR A 373 10.64 -2.92 11.25
CA TYR A 373 10.95 -3.19 12.66
C TYR A 373 9.75 -2.85 13.56
N ILE A 374 9.15 -1.67 13.38
CA ILE A 374 7.98 -1.25 14.17
C ILE A 374 6.77 -2.14 13.86
N LEU A 375 6.56 -2.52 12.60
CA LEU A 375 5.51 -3.46 12.23
C LEU A 375 5.71 -4.81 12.93
N GLN A 376 6.91 -5.38 12.92
CA GLN A 376 7.19 -6.63 13.63
C GLN A 376 6.89 -6.51 15.12
N ASP A 377 7.29 -5.41 15.77
CA ASP A 377 7.02 -5.18 17.19
C ASP A 377 5.51 -5.11 17.49
N ILE A 378 4.70 -4.53 16.59
CA ILE A 378 3.22 -4.53 16.70
C ILE A 378 2.67 -5.96 16.58
N LEU A 379 3.16 -6.75 15.62
CA LEU A 379 2.75 -8.14 15.43
C LEU A 379 3.13 -9.01 16.63
N ASP A 380 4.32 -8.80 17.19
CA ASP A 380 4.80 -9.53 18.36
C ASP A 380 3.95 -9.21 19.60
N ASP A 381 3.52 -7.96 19.77
CA ASP A 381 2.61 -7.60 20.85
C ASP A 381 1.22 -8.22 20.66
N ALA A 382 0.68 -8.21 19.44
CA ALA A 382 -0.60 -8.88 19.14
C ALA A 382 -0.56 -10.38 19.44
N VAL A 383 0.50 -11.08 19.03
CA VAL A 383 0.68 -12.52 19.30
C VAL A 383 0.82 -12.79 20.80
N LYS A 384 1.49 -11.93 21.57
CA LYS A 384 1.60 -12.09 23.04
C LYS A 384 0.26 -11.93 23.74
N LEU A 385 -0.62 -11.07 23.23
CA LEU A 385 -1.96 -10.86 23.79
C LEU A 385 -2.86 -12.08 23.55
N TYR A 386 -2.74 -12.68 22.37
CA TYR A 386 -3.62 -13.76 21.90
C TYR A 386 -2.82 -14.93 21.30
N PRO A 387 -1.97 -15.62 22.10
CA PRO A 387 -1.02 -16.62 21.58
C PRO A 387 -1.68 -17.85 20.97
N ASP A 388 -2.85 -18.24 21.48
CA ASP A 388 -3.58 -19.44 21.08
C ASP A 388 -4.66 -19.18 20.03
N ASP A 389 -4.96 -17.92 19.73
CA ASP A 389 -6.00 -17.57 18.78
C ASP A 389 -5.55 -17.81 17.34
N LYS A 390 -6.45 -18.35 16.52
CA LYS A 390 -6.16 -18.69 15.13
C LYS A 390 -6.09 -17.46 14.22
N MET A 391 -6.69 -16.36 14.66
CA MET A 391 -6.79 -15.13 13.88
C MET A 391 -6.90 -13.94 14.83
N ILE A 392 -6.15 -12.88 14.50
CA ILE A 392 -6.14 -11.62 15.24
C ILE A 392 -6.30 -10.51 14.21
N LYS A 393 -7.18 -9.54 14.49
CA LYS A 393 -7.30 -8.33 13.69
C LYS A 393 -6.48 -7.21 14.28
N ILE A 394 -5.63 -6.61 13.46
CA ILE A 394 -4.76 -5.51 13.87
C ILE A 394 -5.11 -4.29 13.04
N GLY A 395 -5.59 -3.23 13.69
CA GLY A 395 -5.81 -1.95 13.05
C GLY A 395 -4.63 -1.00 13.26
N LEU A 396 -4.34 -0.16 12.28
CA LEU A 396 -3.35 0.90 12.38
C LEU A 396 -3.94 2.23 11.89
N TYR A 397 -3.64 3.31 12.60
CA TYR A 397 -3.97 4.65 12.18
C TYR A 397 -2.91 5.66 12.62
N ALA A 398 -2.45 6.47 11.68
CA ALA A 398 -1.48 7.53 11.94
C ALA A 398 -2.27 8.79 12.32
N HIS A 399 -2.45 9.01 13.61
CA HIS A 399 -3.34 10.03 14.12
C HIS A 399 -2.65 11.41 14.07
N ASN A 400 -2.86 12.13 12.96
CA ASN A 400 -2.24 13.42 12.65
C ASN A 400 -2.29 14.44 13.81
N PHE A 401 -3.39 14.50 14.56
CA PHE A 401 -3.57 15.49 15.63
C PHE A 401 -2.68 15.22 16.85
N SER A 402 -2.62 13.97 17.31
CA SER A 402 -1.77 13.60 18.45
C SER A 402 -0.32 13.36 18.04
N GLY A 403 -0.07 13.10 16.76
CA GLY A 403 1.25 12.72 16.27
C GLY A 403 1.64 11.30 16.67
N GLU A 404 0.66 10.42 16.91
CA GLU A 404 0.86 9.07 17.41
C GLU A 404 0.33 8.04 16.42
N LEU A 405 0.95 6.87 16.43
CA LEU A 405 0.42 5.68 15.80
C LEU A 405 -0.55 5.01 16.78
N VAL A 406 -1.83 5.00 16.43
CA VAL A 406 -2.86 4.25 17.13
C VAL A 406 -2.91 2.86 16.53
N THR A 407 -2.85 1.83 17.38
CA THR A 407 -3.02 0.44 16.95
C THR A 407 -4.13 -0.22 17.74
N THR A 408 -4.99 -0.96 17.08
CA THR A 408 -6.04 -1.76 17.70
C THR A 408 -5.72 -3.25 17.53
N VAL A 409 -6.03 -4.05 18.55
CA VAL A 409 -5.88 -5.51 18.49
C VAL A 409 -7.21 -6.12 18.92
N GLU A 410 -7.93 -6.69 17.96
CA GLU A 410 -9.18 -7.43 18.17
C GLU A 410 -8.89 -8.92 18.15
N ARG A 411 -9.41 -9.61 19.16
CA ARG A 411 -9.48 -11.07 19.18
C ARG A 411 -10.64 -11.54 18.32
N MET A 412 -10.35 -12.28 17.24
CA MET A 412 -11.39 -12.84 16.39
C MET A 412 -11.96 -14.11 17.03
N THR A 413 -13.24 -14.09 17.38
CA THR A 413 -13.97 -15.26 17.92
C THR A 413 -14.57 -16.14 16.81
N HIS A 414 -14.67 -15.60 15.61
CA HIS A 414 -15.18 -16.27 14.41
C HIS A 414 -14.08 -16.26 13.35
N TYR A 415 -13.76 -17.44 12.84
CA TYR A 415 -12.64 -17.64 11.91
C TYR A 415 -13.19 -17.83 10.50
N GLU A 416 -13.18 -16.76 9.71
CA GLU A 416 -13.51 -16.86 8.30
C GLU A 416 -12.28 -17.32 7.50
N GLU A 417 -12.46 -18.32 6.64
CA GLU A 417 -11.48 -18.59 5.60
C GLU A 417 -11.35 -17.38 4.66
N TRP A 418 -10.18 -17.22 4.05
CA TRP A 418 -10.02 -16.23 3.00
C TRP A 418 -10.94 -16.58 1.82
N GLN A 419 -11.78 -15.62 1.44
CA GLN A 419 -12.69 -15.69 0.29
C GLN A 419 -12.37 -14.56 -0.70
N GLU A 420 -12.30 -14.90 -1.98
CA GLU A 420 -12.01 -13.95 -3.05
C GLU A 420 -13.21 -13.08 -3.41
N LYS A 421 -14.41 -13.69 -3.39
CA LYS A 421 -15.72 -13.03 -3.61
C LYS A 421 -16.52 -13.13 -2.32
N ARG A 422 -16.95 -11.99 -1.76
CA ARG A 422 -17.89 -11.93 -0.63
C ARG A 422 -19.27 -11.55 -1.18
N THR A 423 -20.28 -12.34 -0.85
CA THR A 423 -21.68 -11.98 -1.11
C THR A 423 -22.14 -11.03 -0.02
N ILE A 424 -22.77 -9.91 -0.40
CA ILE A 424 -23.40 -9.00 0.56
C ILE A 424 -24.56 -9.77 1.22
N PRO A 425 -24.57 -9.93 2.55
CA PRO A 425 -25.75 -10.47 3.21
C PRO A 425 -26.93 -9.49 3.02
N GLU A 426 -28.10 -10.01 2.67
CA GLU A 426 -29.29 -9.18 2.42
C GLU A 426 -29.61 -8.31 3.66
N GLY A 427 -29.86 -7.01 3.43
CA GLY A 427 -30.18 -6.06 4.50
C GLY A 427 -28.97 -5.45 5.25
N ILE A 428 -27.74 -5.68 4.79
CA ILE A 428 -26.54 -5.03 5.35
C ILE A 428 -26.15 -3.84 4.48
N GLU A 429 -26.36 -2.62 4.97
CA GLU A 429 -25.97 -1.40 4.25
C GLU A 429 -24.58 -0.92 4.68
N ASP A 430 -24.21 -1.07 5.96
CA ASP A 430 -22.93 -0.61 6.48
C ASP A 430 -22.21 -1.57 7.45
N ILE A 431 -21.09 -1.10 7.99
CA ILE A 431 -20.27 -1.88 8.92
C ILE A 431 -20.96 -2.01 10.28
N TYR A 432 -21.74 -1.02 10.72
CA TYR A 432 -22.50 -1.12 11.96
C TYR A 432 -23.54 -2.23 11.86
N ASP A 433 -24.30 -2.30 10.76
CA ASP A 433 -25.29 -3.35 10.53
C ASP A 433 -24.65 -4.74 10.58
N TYR A 434 -23.55 -4.92 9.84
CA TYR A 434 -22.84 -6.20 9.78
C TYR A 434 -22.38 -6.66 11.17
N TYR A 435 -21.72 -5.79 11.93
CA TYR A 435 -21.22 -6.15 13.25
C TYR A 435 -22.36 -6.32 14.27
N ASN A 436 -23.39 -5.47 14.24
CA ASN A 436 -24.54 -5.60 15.15
C ASN A 436 -25.28 -6.92 14.97
N ILE A 437 -25.38 -7.41 13.72
CA ILE A 437 -26.09 -8.66 13.39
C ILE A 437 -25.21 -9.89 13.62
N TYR A 438 -23.99 -9.91 13.05
CA TYR A 438 -23.17 -11.12 12.98
C TYR A 438 -22.11 -11.21 14.08
N HIS A 439 -21.64 -10.08 14.60
CA HIS A 439 -20.57 -10.04 15.59
C HIS A 439 -20.87 -9.03 16.71
N PRO A 440 -21.98 -9.20 17.46
CA PRO A 440 -22.35 -8.25 18.49
C PRO A 440 -21.30 -8.22 19.61
N ASN A 441 -21.06 -7.03 20.16
CA ASN A 441 -20.10 -6.78 21.26
C ASN A 441 -18.63 -7.03 20.90
N VAL A 442 -18.22 -6.79 19.66
CA VAL A 442 -16.80 -6.76 19.30
C VAL A 442 -16.09 -5.61 20.04
N PHE A 443 -14.91 -5.89 20.56
CA PHE A 443 -14.03 -4.91 21.19
C PHE A 443 -12.58 -5.14 20.75
N ALA A 444 -11.80 -4.07 20.74
CA ALA A 444 -10.38 -4.12 20.45
C ALA A 444 -9.60 -3.44 21.58
N LEU A 445 -8.45 -4.02 21.94
CA LEU A 445 -7.48 -3.35 22.79
C LEU A 445 -6.78 -2.27 21.99
N GLN A 446 -6.69 -1.07 22.55
CA GLN A 446 -6.03 0.06 21.92
C GLN A 446 -4.65 0.28 22.54
N PHE A 447 -3.67 0.54 21.68
CA PHE A 447 -2.34 0.96 22.04
C PHE A 447 -1.99 2.24 21.29
N LYS A 448 -1.12 3.05 21.88
CA LYS A 448 -0.58 4.25 21.26
C LYS A 448 0.94 4.16 21.25
N ARG A 449 1.53 4.60 20.14
CA ARG A 449 2.97 4.71 19.97
C ARG A 449 3.34 6.10 19.48
N LYS A 450 4.17 6.79 20.25
CA LYS A 450 4.78 8.05 19.87
C LYS A 450 6.21 7.82 19.41
N LEU A 451 6.56 8.41 18.27
CA LEU A 451 7.90 8.33 17.70
C LEU A 451 8.56 9.71 17.84
N PHE A 452 9.82 9.71 18.27
CA PHE A 452 10.63 10.91 18.46
C PHE A 452 11.83 10.80 17.52
N PRO A 453 11.70 11.30 16.28
CA PRO A 453 12.77 11.22 15.29
C PRO A 453 13.88 12.25 15.59
N TYR A 454 15.13 11.85 15.41
CA TYR A 454 16.32 12.67 15.55
C TYR A 454 17.09 12.64 14.23
N LEU A 455 17.46 13.83 13.74
CA LEU A 455 18.31 14.01 12.56
C LEU A 455 19.60 14.66 13.03
N ASN A 456 20.76 14.04 12.77
CA ASN A 456 22.07 14.52 13.21
C ASN A 456 22.12 14.84 14.72
N GLY A 457 21.48 13.98 15.53
CA GLY A 457 21.39 14.14 16.99
C GLY A 457 20.35 15.16 17.48
N ILE A 458 19.62 15.84 16.58
CA ILE A 458 18.63 16.87 16.94
C ILE A 458 17.21 16.33 16.78
N LEU A 459 16.40 16.43 17.85
CA LEU A 459 14.99 16.05 17.84
C LEU A 459 14.21 16.89 16.82
N GLN A 460 13.56 16.22 15.89
CA GLN A 460 12.74 16.84 14.85
C GLN A 460 11.29 16.96 15.33
N LYS A 461 10.77 18.19 15.35
CA LYS A 461 9.34 18.48 15.67
C LYS A 461 8.51 18.78 14.44
N GLU A 462 9.17 19.11 13.34
CA GLU A 462 8.59 19.44 12.04
C GLU A 462 8.75 18.27 11.06
N PRO A 463 8.02 18.27 9.92
CA PRO A 463 8.22 17.34 8.83
C PRO A 463 9.68 17.12 8.46
N ILE A 464 10.08 15.86 8.36
CA ILE A 464 11.47 15.49 8.11
C ILE A 464 11.71 15.40 6.62
N PHE A 465 12.76 16.06 6.16
CA PHE A 465 13.27 15.87 4.82
C PHE A 465 14.75 15.56 4.89
N PHE A 466 15.15 14.46 4.27
CA PHE A 466 16.50 13.98 4.35
C PHE A 466 17.38 14.61 3.28
N GLU A 467 18.60 14.93 3.67
CA GLU A 467 19.71 15.31 2.81
C GLU A 467 20.76 14.18 2.78
N GLU A 468 21.68 14.26 1.83
CA GLU A 468 22.76 13.30 1.72
C GLU A 468 23.72 13.46 2.91
N GLY A 469 24.10 12.35 3.55
CA GLY A 469 24.98 12.35 4.72
C GLY A 469 24.27 12.48 6.07
N ASP A 470 22.96 12.72 6.10
CA ASP A 470 22.21 12.78 7.35
C ASP A 470 22.32 11.48 8.16
N GLU A 471 22.43 11.58 9.48
CA GLU A 471 22.26 10.49 10.44
C GLU A 471 20.83 10.49 10.98
N PHE A 472 20.13 9.36 10.88
CA PHE A 472 18.77 9.24 11.36
C PHE A 472 18.67 8.26 12.53
N ALA A 473 18.05 8.70 13.61
CA ALA A 473 17.77 7.88 14.78
C ALA A 473 16.39 8.20 15.31
N PHE A 474 15.82 7.34 16.16
CA PHE A 474 14.56 7.66 16.81
C PHE A 474 14.47 7.03 18.20
N LYS A 475 13.70 7.70 19.06
CA LYS A 475 13.21 7.12 20.32
C LYS A 475 11.73 6.82 20.15
N GLN A 476 11.20 5.91 20.95
CA GLN A 476 9.76 5.62 20.93
C GLN A 476 9.18 5.51 22.33
N TYR A 477 7.90 5.77 22.44
CA TYR A 477 7.14 5.51 23.66
C TYR A 477 5.86 4.80 23.25
N LYS A 478 5.66 3.56 23.71
CA LYS A 478 4.44 2.79 23.46
C LYS A 478 3.75 2.44 24.78
N TYR A 479 2.43 2.52 24.79
CA TYR A 479 1.62 2.26 25.98
C TYR A 479 0.23 1.73 25.60
N ALA A 480 -0.39 0.98 26.51
CA ALA A 480 -1.77 0.55 26.39
C ALA A 480 -2.72 1.71 26.73
N ASP A 481 -3.74 1.92 25.91
CA ASP A 481 -4.75 2.99 26.05
C ASP A 481 -6.13 2.43 26.48
N GLY A 482 -6.17 1.15 26.86
CA GLY A 482 -7.38 0.48 27.32
C GLY A 482 -8.15 -0.23 26.20
N VAL A 483 -9.45 -0.40 26.41
CA VAL A 483 -10.38 -0.97 25.42
C VAL A 483 -10.95 0.16 24.59
N MET A 484 -10.87 0.07 23.26
CA MET A 484 -11.55 1.03 22.38
C MET A 484 -13.07 0.86 22.53
N GLU A 485 -13.77 1.96 22.81
CA GLU A 485 -15.23 1.97 22.88
C GLU A 485 -15.84 1.40 21.61
N ASN A 486 -16.86 0.55 21.74
CA ASN A 486 -17.42 -0.21 20.62
C ASN A 486 -17.84 0.69 19.43
N GLU A 487 -18.54 1.80 19.68
CA GLU A 487 -18.93 2.74 18.62
C GLU A 487 -17.73 3.35 17.88
N LYS A 488 -16.66 3.71 18.61
CA LYS A 488 -15.41 4.22 18.02
C LYS A 488 -14.69 3.14 17.22
N TYR A 489 -14.74 1.89 17.68
CA TYR A 489 -14.12 0.79 16.97
C TYR A 489 -14.86 0.42 15.69
N LEU A 490 -16.20 0.36 15.73
CA LEU A 490 -17.01 0.17 14.52
C LEU A 490 -16.80 1.32 13.53
N TYR A 491 -16.65 2.55 14.02
CA TYR A 491 -16.30 3.69 13.18
C TYR A 491 -14.91 3.56 12.55
N PHE A 492 -13.90 3.15 13.34
CA PHE A 492 -12.56 2.86 12.83
C PHE A 492 -12.61 1.82 11.70
N LEU A 493 -13.36 0.72 11.91
CA LEU A 493 -13.52 -0.33 10.92
C LEU A 493 -14.26 0.17 9.68
N GLN A 494 -15.30 0.97 9.85
CA GLN A 494 -15.99 1.63 8.75
C GLN A 494 -15.04 2.45 7.90
N CYS A 495 -14.20 3.30 8.51
CA CYS A 495 -13.22 4.05 7.73
C CYS A 495 -12.13 3.18 7.11
N SER A 496 -11.82 2.01 7.68
CA SER A 496 -10.86 1.07 7.10
C SER A 496 -11.40 0.32 5.88
N TYR A 497 -12.69 0.03 5.85
CA TYR A 497 -13.33 -0.76 4.79
C TYR A 497 -14.08 0.07 3.77
N LYS A 498 -14.82 1.09 4.22
CA LYS A 498 -15.62 1.96 3.39
C LYS A 498 -14.83 3.20 2.97
N ASP A 499 -14.64 3.22 1.66
CA ASP A 499 -14.84 4.36 0.78
C ASP A 499 -13.64 5.28 0.47
N ASP A 500 -13.59 5.64 -0.80
CA ASP A 500 -12.67 6.56 -1.47
C ASP A 500 -13.39 7.90 -1.78
N GLY A 501 -14.72 8.01 -1.52
CA GLY A 501 -15.56 9.18 -1.79
C GLY A 501 -16.19 9.92 -0.59
N VAL A 502 -16.38 9.30 0.59
CA VAL A 502 -16.97 9.98 1.76
C VAL A 502 -15.97 10.92 2.46
N PRO A 503 -16.38 12.14 2.87
CA PRO A 503 -15.61 12.94 3.80
C PRO A 503 -15.47 12.15 5.10
N LEU A 504 -14.26 11.68 5.41
CA LEU A 504 -13.91 11.15 6.74
C LEU A 504 -14.42 12.12 7.83
N ASP A 505 -14.77 11.68 9.02
CA ASP A 505 -15.10 12.62 10.12
C ASP A 505 -13.86 13.45 10.47
N LYS A 506 -14.05 14.69 10.93
CA LYS A 506 -13.01 15.58 11.44
C LYS A 506 -12.10 14.92 12.48
N ASN A 507 -12.56 13.88 13.18
CA ASN A 507 -11.77 13.07 14.11
C ASN A 507 -10.69 12.21 13.42
N PHE A 508 -10.91 11.79 12.18
CA PHE A 508 -9.90 11.16 11.31
C PHE A 508 -9.34 12.13 10.27
N TRP A 509 -9.85 13.36 10.21
CA TRP A 509 -9.11 14.45 9.60
C TRP A 509 -8.00 14.84 10.55
N GLY A 510 -6.77 14.73 10.08
CA GLY A 510 -5.75 15.67 10.52
C GLY A 510 -6.21 17.06 10.12
N VAL A 511 -6.93 17.76 11.00
CA VAL A 511 -7.23 19.19 10.80
C VAL A 511 -5.88 19.88 10.66
N TRP A 512 -5.69 20.48 9.50
CA TRP A 512 -4.55 21.27 9.05
C TRP A 512 -3.66 21.76 10.19
N LYS A 513 -2.54 21.08 10.44
CA LYS A 513 -1.37 21.81 10.92
C LYS A 513 -0.98 22.73 9.78
N LYS A 514 -1.34 24.00 9.91
CA LYS A 514 -0.98 25.11 9.00
C LYS A 514 0.52 25.17 8.68
N PHE A 515 1.34 24.47 9.46
CA PHE A 515 2.79 24.31 9.28
C PHE A 515 3.18 23.64 7.94
N ASN A 516 2.35 22.77 7.36
CA ASN A 516 2.68 22.14 6.06
C ASN A 516 2.45 23.05 4.84
N ASP A 517 1.73 24.17 4.99
CA ASP A 517 1.57 25.16 3.92
C ASP A 517 2.80 26.08 3.79
N PHE A 518 3.74 26.03 4.74
CA PHE A 518 4.98 26.80 4.70
C PHE A 518 6.10 26.05 3.97
N HIS A 519 5.84 25.65 2.72
CA HIS A 519 6.90 25.37 1.74
C HIS A 519 7.75 26.60 1.39
N TYR A 520 7.49 27.76 2.01
CA TYR A 520 8.33 28.95 1.92
C TYR A 520 9.80 28.68 2.30
N TYR A 521 10.08 27.75 3.22
CA TYR A 521 11.45 27.41 3.61
C TYR A 521 12.21 26.54 2.59
N ARG A 522 11.54 26.07 1.53
CA ARG A 522 12.15 25.28 0.44
C ARG A 522 12.17 25.98 -0.92
N ARG A 523 11.80 27.27 -1.00
CA ARG A 523 12.41 28.09 -2.04
C ARG A 523 13.85 28.30 -1.60
N PRO A 524 14.86 27.83 -2.36
CA PRO A 524 16.21 28.26 -2.09
C PRO A 524 16.20 29.79 -2.10
N LEU A 525 16.60 30.42 -1.01
CA LEU A 525 17.03 31.82 -1.03
C LEU A 525 18.38 31.97 -1.74
N HIS A 526 18.72 31.06 -2.66
CA HIS A 526 19.71 31.36 -3.67
C HIS A 526 19.05 32.26 -4.72
N LYS A 527 19.11 33.57 -4.44
CA LYS A 527 19.43 34.51 -5.51
C LYS A 527 20.70 33.98 -6.16
N ASP A 528 20.55 33.44 -7.37
CA ASP A 528 21.67 33.22 -8.25
C ASP A 528 22.21 34.61 -8.61
N THR A 529 23.19 35.11 -7.87
CA THR A 529 23.92 36.35 -8.20
C THR A 529 24.98 36.07 -9.26
N ARG A 530 24.59 35.36 -10.31
CA ARG A 530 25.35 35.24 -11.56
C ARG A 530 24.42 35.51 -12.73
N GLU A 531 23.75 36.67 -12.66
CA GLU A 531 23.49 37.44 -13.88
C GLU A 531 24.83 38.06 -14.30
N ILE A 532 25.35 37.55 -15.41
CA ILE A 532 25.84 38.32 -16.56
C ILE A 532 26.67 39.57 -16.20
N ASP A 533 27.99 39.41 -16.32
CA ASP A 533 28.83 40.26 -17.16
C ASP A 533 29.71 39.36 -18.05
#